data_AF-A0A832ITG5-F1
#
_entry.id   AF-A0A832ITG5-F1
#
_cell.length_a   1.000
_cell.length_b   1.000
_cell.length_c   1.000
_cell.angle_alpha   90.00
_cell.angle_beta   90.00
_cell.angle_gamma   90.00
#
_symmetry.space_group_name_H-M   'P 1'
#
loop_
_entity.id
_entity.type
_entity.pdbx_description
1 polymer ?
#
loop_
_entity_poly.entity_id
_entity_poly.type
_entity_poly.pdbx_seq_one_letter_code
_entity_poly.pdbx_strand_id
1 'polypeptide(L)'
;MEQIDTFDFEIALGRTIGDLNNLNLSMLDVELQDLINFIFGDLKFDIDKVKHPHIWFAGILRKNDTEVYHQFLGHVGITVADMYPFDITWKAYLRPWEYETWEKGIKVKKQTTSPKITMTRKHYIDALPFETIYKHTNASIVCDVLPKFDDKYYFCIAPLAMHPFAQSLLQALSKDYESAFGKRCATNALAVFNSVWQEQQTSNYLLLSYGMVYVDRTTRTIVSELWIKATNEGTMNHQLLGETLGKLEHNEYAPLKRFTDLIISNMLNISTLHNQGLHTLFSSMIVHMNDEPIKGTKKLLEIYLEILNLTKMEVPVETLDKLGIWGEVKSLKSIVKKLCL
;
A
#
# COMPACT_ATOMS: atom_id res chain seq x y z
N MET A 1 20.48 -14.98 5.95
CA MET A 1 20.59 -13.54 5.69
C MET A 1 19.17 -12.99 5.74
N GLU A 2 18.92 -11.94 6.51
CA GLU A 2 17.59 -11.35 6.59
C GLU A 2 17.35 -10.55 5.31
N GLN A 3 16.44 -11.03 4.46
CA GLN A 3 16.07 -10.36 3.22
C GLN A 3 15.43 -9.01 3.55
N ILE A 4 15.93 -7.95 2.90
CA ILE A 4 15.45 -6.58 3.08
C ILE A 4 14.00 -6.49 2.61
N ASP A 5 13.16 -5.86 3.42
CA ASP A 5 11.75 -5.57 3.10
C ASP A 5 11.66 -4.56 1.95
N THR A 6 10.86 -4.88 0.93
CA THR A 6 10.66 -4.07 -0.28
C THR A 6 10.13 -2.67 0.05
N PHE A 7 9.22 -2.57 1.03
CA PHE A 7 8.67 -1.30 1.49
C PHE A 7 9.70 -0.45 2.23
N ASP A 8 10.46 -1.04 3.16
CA ASP A 8 11.55 -0.32 3.85
C ASP A 8 12.65 0.10 2.86
N PHE A 9 12.93 -0.73 1.85
CA PHE A 9 13.83 -0.39 0.75
C PHE A 9 13.32 0.79 -0.06
N GLU A 10 12.03 0.84 -0.40
CA GLU A 10 11.46 1.95 -1.13
C GLU A 10 11.49 3.27 -0.32
N ILE A 11 11.19 3.21 0.99
CA ILE A 11 11.36 4.36 1.88
C ILE A 11 12.82 4.83 1.91
N ALA A 12 13.76 3.90 2.00
CA ALA A 12 15.19 4.20 1.96
C ALA A 12 15.55 4.84 0.62
N LEU A 13 15.09 4.28 -0.48
CA LEU A 13 15.27 4.81 -1.84
C LEU A 13 14.70 6.22 -1.98
N GLY A 14 13.56 6.55 -1.38
CA GLY A 14 13.03 7.92 -1.36
C GLY A 14 13.90 8.92 -0.60
N ARG A 15 14.80 8.45 0.27
CA ARG A 15 15.66 9.29 1.13
C ARG A 15 17.13 9.29 0.72
N THR A 16 17.59 8.29 -0.02
CA THR A 16 19.00 8.14 -0.39
C THR A 16 19.46 9.30 -1.27
N ILE A 17 20.61 9.89 -0.94
CA ILE A 17 21.25 10.98 -1.69
C ILE A 17 22.70 10.53 -1.91
N GLY A 18 23.22 10.71 -3.13
CA GLY A 18 24.62 10.44 -3.42
C GLY A 18 24.85 9.58 -4.66
N ASP A 19 26.08 9.11 -4.78
CA ASP A 19 26.65 8.29 -5.86
C ASP A 19 26.77 6.83 -5.40
N LEU A 20 26.74 5.88 -6.34
CA LEU A 20 26.84 4.43 -6.14
C LEU A 20 28.05 4.02 -5.27
N ASN A 21 29.14 4.77 -5.37
CA ASN A 21 30.43 4.48 -4.75
C ASN A 21 30.39 4.31 -3.22
N ASN A 22 29.35 4.81 -2.54
CA ASN A 22 29.20 4.70 -1.09
C ASN A 22 28.20 3.63 -0.63
N LEU A 23 27.59 2.89 -1.56
CA LEU A 23 26.54 1.90 -1.25
C LEU A 23 27.11 0.48 -1.26
N ASN A 24 26.95 -0.24 -0.15
CA ASN A 24 27.20 -1.68 -0.13
C ASN A 24 25.94 -2.42 -0.60
N LEU A 25 25.97 -2.87 -1.86
CA LEU A 25 24.84 -3.54 -2.51
C LEU A 25 24.81 -5.05 -2.30
N SER A 26 25.85 -5.64 -1.69
CA SER A 26 25.99 -7.11 -1.57
C SER A 26 24.90 -7.80 -0.76
N MET A 27 24.16 -7.05 0.07
CA MET A 27 23.05 -7.57 0.89
C MET A 27 21.69 -7.51 0.19
N LEU A 28 21.61 -6.83 -0.96
CA LEU A 28 20.40 -6.71 -1.76
C LEU A 28 20.29 -7.89 -2.72
N ASP A 29 19.06 -8.28 -3.07
CA ASP A 29 18.86 -9.19 -4.19
C ASP A 29 19.20 -8.49 -5.52
N VAL A 30 19.32 -9.30 -6.58
CA VAL A 30 19.77 -8.84 -7.90
C VAL A 30 18.86 -7.74 -8.48
N GLU A 31 17.54 -7.82 -8.25
CA GLU A 31 16.61 -6.83 -8.78
C GLU A 31 16.78 -5.48 -8.10
N LEU A 32 16.92 -5.46 -6.77
CA LEU A 32 17.16 -4.22 -6.03
C LEU A 32 18.54 -3.63 -6.34
N GLN A 33 19.55 -4.46 -6.62
CA GLN A 33 20.85 -3.99 -7.11
C GLN A 33 20.72 -3.33 -8.49
N ASP A 34 20.00 -3.97 -9.42
CA ASP A 34 19.73 -3.45 -10.76
C ASP A 34 18.97 -2.11 -10.67
N LEU A 35 17.96 -2.00 -9.82
CA LEU A 35 17.22 -0.76 -9.59
C LEU A 35 18.13 0.38 -9.10
N ILE A 36 19.06 0.10 -8.17
CA ILE A 36 20.02 1.09 -7.69
C ILE A 36 20.98 1.52 -8.81
N ASN A 37 21.49 0.56 -9.59
CA ASN A 37 22.35 0.85 -10.74
C ASN A 37 21.60 1.60 -11.85
N PHE A 38 20.30 1.38 -12.02
CA PHE A 38 19.45 2.14 -12.93
C PHE A 38 19.30 3.59 -12.45
N ILE A 39 19.01 3.82 -11.17
CA ILE A 39 18.80 5.16 -10.63
C ILE A 39 20.08 5.99 -10.64
N PHE A 40 21.17 5.42 -10.13
CA PHE A 40 22.40 6.16 -9.82
C PHE A 40 23.55 5.91 -10.81
N GLY A 41 23.46 4.87 -11.64
CA GLY A 41 24.47 4.53 -12.64
C GLY A 41 23.92 4.56 -14.07
N ASP A 42 24.56 3.75 -14.92
CA ASP A 42 24.32 3.70 -16.36
C ASP A 42 23.54 2.45 -16.81
N LEU A 43 22.99 1.68 -15.87
CA LEU A 43 22.18 0.52 -16.22
C LEU A 43 20.93 0.99 -16.98
N LYS A 44 20.69 0.40 -18.15
CA LYS A 44 19.49 0.66 -18.93
C LYS A 44 18.30 -0.05 -18.31
N PHE A 45 17.14 0.59 -18.40
CA PHE A 45 15.89 -0.02 -17.98
C PHE A 45 15.58 -1.25 -18.83
N ASP A 46 15.21 -2.34 -18.18
CA ASP A 46 14.87 -3.61 -18.79
C ASP A 46 13.60 -4.14 -18.10
N ILE A 47 12.49 -4.08 -18.83
CA ILE A 47 11.17 -4.40 -18.29
C ILE A 47 11.03 -5.88 -17.94
N ASP A 48 11.73 -6.76 -18.64
CA ASP A 48 11.64 -8.22 -18.44
C ASP A 48 12.28 -8.67 -17.13
N LYS A 49 13.04 -7.77 -16.48
CA LYS A 49 13.69 -8.01 -15.18
C LYS A 49 12.89 -7.49 -13.98
N VAL A 50 11.78 -6.80 -14.23
CA VAL A 50 10.93 -6.22 -13.18
C VAL A 50 10.05 -7.32 -12.59
N LYS A 51 10.32 -7.71 -11.34
CA LYS A 51 9.47 -8.61 -10.55
C LYS A 51 8.60 -7.84 -9.57
N HIS A 52 9.06 -6.69 -9.09
CA HIS A 52 8.35 -5.81 -8.17
C HIS A 52 8.05 -4.45 -8.83
N PRO A 53 6.98 -4.34 -9.65
CA PRO A 53 6.68 -3.12 -10.39
C PRO A 53 6.57 -1.86 -9.52
N HIS A 54 6.04 -2.00 -8.31
CA HIS A 54 5.82 -0.89 -7.39
C HIS A 54 7.12 -0.19 -6.97
N ILE A 55 8.20 -0.93 -6.70
CA ILE A 55 9.51 -0.37 -6.31
C ILE A 55 10.20 0.28 -7.53
N TRP A 56 10.10 -0.37 -8.70
CA TRP A 56 10.64 0.16 -9.95
C TRP A 56 9.98 1.47 -10.35
N PHE A 57 8.66 1.59 -10.17
CA PHE A 57 7.94 2.83 -10.42
C PHE A 57 8.52 4.00 -9.60
N ALA A 58 8.85 3.77 -8.33
CA ALA A 58 9.50 4.78 -7.50
C ALA A 58 10.88 5.20 -8.01
N GLY A 59 11.68 4.24 -8.47
CA GLY A 59 12.97 4.49 -9.10
C GLY A 59 12.88 5.25 -10.43
N ILE A 60 11.89 4.90 -11.27
CA ILE A 60 11.65 5.55 -12.57
C ILE A 60 11.26 7.01 -12.39
N LEU A 61 10.30 7.27 -11.49
CA LEU A 61 9.92 8.64 -11.16
C LEU A 61 11.10 9.46 -10.63
N ARG A 62 11.99 8.82 -9.87
CA ARG A 62 13.21 9.44 -9.36
C ARG A 62 14.26 9.70 -10.46
N LYS A 63 14.48 8.77 -11.39
CA LYS A 63 15.41 8.96 -12.53
C LYS A 63 14.95 10.11 -13.42
N ASN A 64 13.65 10.42 -13.39
CA ASN A 64 13.03 11.51 -14.16
C ASN A 64 13.19 11.31 -15.67
N ASP A 65 13.12 10.06 -16.11
CA ASP A 65 13.17 9.64 -17.50
C ASP A 65 11.74 9.39 -18.01
N THR A 66 11.26 10.27 -18.88
CA THR A 66 9.89 10.24 -19.40
C THR A 66 9.66 9.07 -20.38
N GLU A 67 10.68 8.66 -21.11
CA GLU A 67 10.57 7.55 -22.08
C GLU A 67 10.41 6.22 -21.33
N VAL A 68 11.29 5.97 -20.36
CA VAL A 68 11.22 4.80 -19.48
C VAL A 68 9.90 4.76 -18.70
N TYR A 69 9.40 5.91 -18.25
CA TYR A 69 8.10 6.01 -17.61
C TYR A 69 6.96 5.52 -18.49
N HIS A 70 6.88 6.00 -19.74
CA HIS A 70 5.81 5.57 -20.64
C HIS A 70 5.93 4.10 -21.03
N GLN A 71 7.16 3.61 -21.22
CA GLN A 71 7.42 2.19 -21.45
C GLN A 71 6.93 1.33 -20.27
N PHE A 72 7.24 1.72 -19.04
CA PHE A 72 6.82 1.03 -17.84
C PHE A 72 5.29 1.02 -17.69
N LEU A 73 4.63 2.16 -17.89
CA LEU A 73 3.17 2.24 -17.83
C LEU A 73 2.49 1.30 -18.83
N GLY A 74 2.96 1.28 -20.08
CA GLY A 74 2.44 0.36 -21.08
C GLY A 74 2.56 -1.10 -20.67
N HIS A 75 3.66 -1.49 -20.02
CA HIS A 75 3.88 -2.86 -19.54
C HIS A 75 2.93 -3.25 -18.40
N VAL A 76 2.71 -2.37 -17.43
CA VAL A 76 1.75 -2.63 -16.34
C VAL A 76 0.28 -2.46 -16.80
N GLY A 77 0.06 -2.28 -18.10
CA GLY A 77 -1.27 -2.21 -18.70
C GLY A 77 -2.00 -0.89 -18.44
N ILE A 78 -1.25 0.18 -18.17
CA ILE A 78 -1.76 1.54 -17.98
C ILE A 78 -1.55 2.33 -19.27
N THR A 79 -2.64 2.84 -19.85
CA THR A 79 -2.57 3.69 -21.02
C THR A 79 -2.57 5.18 -20.64
N VAL A 80 -2.10 6.03 -21.55
CA VAL A 80 -2.21 7.50 -21.42
C VAL A 80 -3.68 7.93 -21.33
N ALA A 81 -4.61 7.16 -21.92
CA ALA A 81 -6.05 7.40 -21.82
C ALA A 81 -6.58 7.14 -20.38
N ASP A 82 -6.04 6.16 -19.67
CA ASP A 82 -6.37 5.88 -18.27
C ASP A 82 -5.87 7.00 -17.33
N MET A 83 -4.82 7.71 -17.75
CA MET A 83 -4.28 8.88 -17.05
C MET A 83 -4.93 10.21 -17.47
N TYR A 84 -5.72 10.20 -18.55
CA TYR A 84 -6.25 11.38 -19.22
C TYR A 84 -7.15 12.29 -18.37
N PRO A 85 -7.87 11.82 -17.33
CA PRO A 85 -8.54 12.73 -16.41
C PRO A 85 -7.57 13.63 -15.60
N PHE A 86 -6.26 13.42 -15.71
CA PHE A 86 -5.29 14.00 -14.79
C PHE A 86 -4.09 14.72 -15.40
N ASP A 87 -3.81 14.59 -16.70
CA ASP A 87 -2.67 15.21 -17.43
C ASP A 87 -1.50 15.60 -16.50
N ILE A 88 -0.95 14.58 -15.82
CA ILE A 88 -0.01 14.77 -14.73
C ILE A 88 1.39 14.85 -15.31
N THR A 89 2.04 15.99 -15.09
CA THR A 89 3.50 16.10 -15.21
C THR A 89 4.13 15.83 -13.86
N TRP A 90 5.29 15.18 -13.83
CA TRP A 90 6.09 15.07 -12.61
C TRP A 90 7.47 15.66 -12.80
N LYS A 91 8.08 16.04 -11.69
CA LYS A 91 9.46 16.50 -11.63
C LYS A 91 10.11 15.95 -10.38
N ALA A 92 11.20 15.21 -10.54
CA ALA A 92 12.10 14.88 -9.44
C ALA A 92 13.22 15.92 -9.34
N TYR A 93 13.53 16.34 -8.11
CA TYR A 93 14.61 17.28 -7.83
C TYR A 93 15.13 17.12 -6.39
N LEU A 94 16.35 17.58 -6.12
CA LEU A 94 16.88 17.64 -4.76
C LEU A 94 16.40 18.91 -4.08
N ARG A 95 15.66 18.78 -2.98
CA ARG A 95 15.19 19.91 -2.17
C ARG A 95 16.12 20.10 -0.97
N PRO A 96 16.72 21.27 -0.77
CA PRO A 96 17.36 21.59 0.50
C PRO A 96 16.31 21.79 1.60
N TRP A 97 16.56 21.24 2.79
CA TRP A 97 15.74 21.47 3.97
C TRP A 97 16.61 21.61 5.21
N GLU A 98 16.16 22.45 6.13
CA GLU A 98 16.83 22.70 7.40
C GLU A 98 16.08 22.01 8.53
N TYR A 99 16.83 21.48 9.50
CA TYR A 99 16.26 20.85 10.68
C TYR A 99 17.06 21.12 11.92
N GLU A 100 16.39 21.07 13.06
CA GLU A 100 17.00 21.24 14.36
C GLU A 100 17.19 19.87 15.00
N THR A 101 18.38 19.60 15.49
CA THR A 101 18.71 18.38 16.24
C THR A 101 19.48 18.73 17.50
N TRP A 102 19.55 17.78 18.43
CA TRP A 102 20.34 17.92 19.64
C TRP A 102 21.65 17.16 19.48
N GLU A 103 22.78 17.84 19.68
CA GLU A 103 24.10 17.23 19.74
C GLU A 103 24.76 17.61 21.05
N LYS A 104 25.14 16.60 21.85
CA LYS A 104 25.77 16.80 23.16
C LYS A 104 24.99 17.79 24.06
N GLY A 105 23.65 17.76 23.98
CA GLY A 105 22.77 18.64 24.77
C GLY A 105 22.61 20.06 24.21
N ILE A 106 23.19 20.38 23.06
CA ILE A 106 23.05 21.68 22.39
C ILE A 106 22.14 21.52 21.18
N LYS A 107 21.19 22.45 21.02
CA LYS A 107 20.32 22.52 19.85
C LYS A 107 21.10 23.12 18.68
N VAL A 108 21.29 22.34 17.62
CA VAL A 108 22.02 22.73 16.41
C VAL A 108 21.10 22.66 15.19
N LYS A 109 21.22 23.66 14.32
CA LYS A 109 20.57 23.67 13.00
C LYS A 109 21.47 22.98 11.99
N LYS A 110 20.91 22.03 11.25
CA LYS A 110 21.57 21.32 10.16
C LYS A 110 20.83 21.56 8.86
N GLN A 111 21.58 21.71 7.79
CA GLN A 111 21.06 21.67 6.44
C GLN A 111 21.31 20.29 5.86
N THR A 112 20.33 19.74 5.17
CA THR A 112 20.52 18.57 4.33
C THR A 112 19.68 18.73 3.07
N THR A 113 19.91 17.87 2.09
CA THR A 113 19.04 17.78 0.90
C THR A 113 18.17 16.54 1.03
N SER A 114 17.11 16.44 0.24
CA SER A 114 16.37 15.20 0.07
C SER A 114 15.77 15.13 -1.33
N PRO A 115 15.66 13.94 -1.93
CA PRO A 115 14.92 13.76 -3.16
C PRO A 115 13.46 14.17 -2.93
N LYS A 116 12.91 14.96 -3.84
CA LYS A 116 11.50 15.33 -3.86
C LYS A 116 10.94 15.10 -5.25
N ILE A 117 9.81 14.42 -5.30
CA ILE A 117 8.98 14.30 -6.51
C ILE A 117 7.80 15.25 -6.32
N THR A 118 7.50 16.04 -7.35
CA THR A 118 6.29 16.86 -7.40
C THR A 118 5.51 16.46 -8.63
N MET A 119 4.22 16.23 -8.44
CA MET A 119 3.26 15.95 -9.50
C MET A 119 2.40 17.19 -9.71
N THR A 120 2.19 17.60 -10.94
CA THR A 120 1.44 18.80 -11.33
C THR A 120 0.45 18.44 -12.41
N ARG A 121 -0.84 18.68 -12.17
CA ARG A 121 -1.90 18.50 -13.18
C ARG A 121 -1.87 19.68 -14.15
N LYS A 122 -1.89 19.40 -15.46
CA LYS A 122 -1.94 20.42 -16.52
C LYS A 122 -3.33 20.99 -16.76
N HIS A 123 -4.39 20.25 -16.49
CA HIS A 123 -5.77 20.72 -16.66
C HIS A 123 -6.49 20.73 -15.31
N TYR A 124 -6.71 21.93 -14.79
CA TYR A 124 -7.78 22.19 -13.84
C TYR A 124 -9.06 21.86 -14.61
N ILE A 125 -9.78 20.81 -14.21
CA ILE A 125 -11.21 20.78 -14.51
C ILE A 125 -11.74 22.08 -13.90
N ASP A 126 -12.30 22.95 -14.73
CA ASP A 126 -12.94 24.19 -14.27
C ASP A 126 -13.77 23.86 -13.04
N ALA A 127 -13.33 24.46 -11.94
CA ALA A 127 -13.77 24.13 -10.62
C ALA A 127 -15.31 24.11 -10.61
N LEU A 128 -15.89 22.96 -10.25
CA LEU A 128 -17.16 23.00 -9.54
C LEU A 128 -16.98 24.06 -8.44
N PRO A 129 -17.82 25.11 -8.40
CA PRO A 129 -17.66 26.17 -7.43
C PRO A 129 -17.50 25.55 -6.05
N PHE A 130 -16.54 26.05 -5.28
CA PHE A 130 -16.19 25.53 -3.96
C PHE A 130 -17.42 25.42 -3.02
N GLU A 131 -18.45 26.24 -3.26
CA GLU A 131 -19.75 26.19 -2.57
C GLU A 131 -20.66 25.02 -3.00
N THR A 132 -20.53 24.53 -4.23
CA THR A 132 -21.24 23.35 -4.76
C THR A 132 -20.66 22.06 -4.17
N ILE A 133 -19.33 22.02 -4.00
CA ILE A 133 -18.59 20.94 -3.31
C ILE A 133 -19.07 20.80 -1.86
N TYR A 134 -19.35 21.92 -1.18
CA TYR A 134 -19.77 21.90 0.23
C TYR A 134 -21.26 21.55 0.44
N LYS A 135 -22.11 21.78 -0.57
CA LYS A 135 -23.56 21.52 -0.48
C LYS A 135 -23.93 20.07 -0.78
N HIS A 136 -23.01 19.25 -1.25
CA HIS A 136 -23.19 17.80 -1.41
C HIS A 136 -22.28 17.11 -0.40
N THR A 137 -22.86 16.84 0.77
CA THR A 137 -22.30 16.11 1.92
C THR A 137 -21.02 15.31 1.65
N ASN A 138 -19.96 15.70 2.39
CA ASN A 138 -18.62 15.14 2.67
C ASN A 138 -18.21 13.69 2.33
N ALA A 139 -19.07 12.82 1.80
CA ALA A 139 -18.75 11.46 1.36
C ALA A 139 -18.66 11.36 -0.18
N SER A 140 -19.58 12.00 -0.92
CA SER A 140 -19.69 11.79 -2.38
C SER A 140 -18.48 12.26 -3.19
N ILE A 141 -17.71 13.24 -2.70
CA ILE A 141 -16.56 13.82 -3.45
C ILE A 141 -15.31 12.95 -3.34
N VAL A 142 -15.06 12.38 -2.15
CA VAL A 142 -14.07 11.30 -1.98
C VAL A 142 -14.44 10.17 -2.93
N CYS A 143 -15.74 9.91 -3.03
CA CYS A 143 -16.36 8.90 -3.85
C CYS A 143 -16.55 9.24 -5.34
N ASP A 144 -16.18 10.43 -5.82
CA ASP A 144 -16.25 10.82 -7.23
C ASP A 144 -14.86 10.95 -7.87
N VAL A 145 -13.84 11.23 -7.05
CA VAL A 145 -12.44 11.32 -7.48
C VAL A 145 -11.80 9.94 -7.53
N LEU A 146 -12.17 9.04 -6.63
CA LEU A 146 -11.54 7.74 -6.45
C LEU A 146 -12.04 6.58 -7.35
N PRO A 147 -13.31 6.50 -7.82
CA PRO A 147 -13.78 5.38 -8.65
C PRO A 147 -13.23 5.38 -10.08
N LYS A 148 -12.53 6.43 -10.52
CA LYS A 148 -12.06 6.58 -11.91
C LYS A 148 -10.67 6.00 -12.16
N PHE A 149 -10.10 5.34 -11.17
CA PHE A 149 -8.78 4.73 -11.26
C PHE A 149 -8.95 3.21 -11.25
N ASP A 150 -8.41 2.55 -12.28
CA ASP A 150 -8.40 1.09 -12.38
C ASP A 150 -7.50 0.48 -11.30
N ASP A 151 -7.85 -0.75 -10.87
CA ASP A 151 -7.10 -1.60 -9.95
C ASP A 151 -5.64 -1.77 -10.39
N LYS A 152 -5.30 -1.58 -11.66
CA LYS A 152 -3.90 -1.68 -12.14
C LYS A 152 -3.06 -0.46 -11.80
N TYR A 153 -3.66 0.73 -11.81
CA TYR A 153 -2.95 1.99 -11.61
C TYR A 153 -2.57 2.18 -10.14
N TYR A 154 -3.51 1.90 -9.23
CA TYR A 154 -3.32 2.17 -7.81
C TYR A 154 -2.26 1.30 -7.14
N PHE A 155 -2.16 0.04 -7.52
CA PHE A 155 -1.19 -0.89 -6.95
C PHE A 155 0.26 -0.53 -7.37
N CYS A 156 0.42 0.18 -8.49
CA CYS A 156 1.73 0.64 -8.97
C CYS A 156 2.17 1.96 -8.33
N ILE A 157 1.25 2.89 -8.01
CA ILE A 157 1.60 4.22 -7.48
C ILE A 157 1.65 4.31 -5.96
N ALA A 158 1.03 3.36 -5.25
CA ALA A 158 0.78 3.46 -3.81
C ALA A 158 1.99 3.63 -2.90
N PRO A 159 3.17 3.07 -3.18
CA PRO A 159 4.24 3.16 -2.20
C PRO A 159 4.99 4.49 -2.22
N LEU A 160 4.83 5.28 -3.30
CA LEU A 160 5.08 6.72 -3.28
C LEU A 160 3.87 7.54 -2.82
N ALA A 161 2.67 6.97 -2.86
CA ALA A 161 1.42 7.69 -2.82
C ALA A 161 0.65 7.64 -1.49
N MET A 162 0.98 6.86 -0.45
CA MET A 162 0.20 7.04 0.79
C MET A 162 0.30 8.49 1.30
N HIS A 163 1.41 9.19 1.06
CA HIS A 163 1.51 10.64 1.30
C HIS A 163 0.65 11.47 0.31
N PRO A 164 0.84 11.46 -1.02
CA PRO A 164 -0.03 12.14 -2.00
C PRO A 164 -1.53 11.78 -1.98
N PHE A 165 -1.88 10.53 -1.68
CA PHE A 165 -3.25 9.99 -1.56
C PHE A 165 -3.89 10.45 -0.26
N ALA A 166 -3.21 10.30 0.89
CA ALA A 166 -3.63 10.93 2.14
C ALA A 166 -3.65 12.45 2.00
N GLN A 167 -2.73 13.05 1.25
CA GLN A 167 -2.62 14.50 1.01
C GLN A 167 -3.79 14.99 0.17
N SER A 168 -4.18 14.28 -0.89
CA SER A 168 -5.33 14.62 -1.74
C SER A 168 -6.64 14.44 -0.98
N LEU A 169 -6.75 13.37 -0.18
CA LEU A 169 -7.88 13.13 0.73
C LEU A 169 -7.95 14.21 1.83
N LEU A 170 -6.82 14.60 2.43
CA LEU A 170 -6.74 15.65 3.44
C LEU A 170 -6.96 17.06 2.85
N GLN A 171 -6.49 17.34 1.61
CA GLN A 171 -6.75 18.61 0.91
C GLN A 171 -8.23 18.78 0.58
N ALA A 172 -8.92 17.68 0.26
CA ALA A 172 -10.36 17.70 0.04
C ALA A 172 -11.17 17.91 1.33
N LEU A 173 -10.58 17.64 2.51
CA LEU A 173 -11.33 17.50 3.77
C LEU A 173 -10.96 18.48 4.90
N SER A 174 -9.86 19.25 4.83
CA SER A 174 -9.53 20.25 5.88
C SER A 174 -8.93 21.57 5.35
N LYS A 175 -9.33 22.70 5.96
CA LYS A 175 -8.93 24.06 5.57
C LYS A 175 -7.51 24.48 6.00
N ASP A 176 -6.86 23.79 6.93
CA ASP A 176 -5.62 24.26 7.58
C ASP A 176 -4.43 23.31 7.35
N TYR A 177 -3.55 23.70 6.42
CA TYR A 177 -2.64 22.80 5.70
C TYR A 177 -1.15 22.95 6.02
N GLU A 178 -0.75 23.49 7.18
CA GLU A 178 0.68 23.69 7.45
C GLU A 178 1.38 22.52 8.17
N SER A 179 0.66 21.52 8.68
CA SER A 179 1.24 20.40 9.45
C SER A 179 1.25 19.03 8.76
N ALA A 180 0.88 18.95 7.47
CA ALA A 180 0.71 17.71 6.71
C ALA A 180 2.02 17.00 6.30
N PHE A 181 3.18 17.50 6.73
CA PHE A 181 4.47 16.83 6.54
C PHE A 181 4.88 16.10 7.82
N GLY A 182 4.68 14.78 7.86
CA GLY A 182 5.25 13.93 8.91
C GLY A 182 4.46 12.66 9.22
N LYS A 183 4.98 11.89 10.20
CA LYS A 183 4.46 10.58 10.68
C LYS A 183 2.94 10.54 10.98
N ARG A 184 2.26 11.68 11.10
CA ARG A 184 0.83 11.80 11.47
C ARG A 184 -0.12 11.97 10.29
N CYS A 185 0.38 12.11 9.06
CA CYS A 185 -0.47 12.29 7.87
C CYS A 185 -1.41 11.09 7.64
N ALA A 186 -0.88 9.87 7.77
CA ALA A 186 -1.65 8.62 7.69
C ALA A 186 -2.73 8.54 8.76
N THR A 187 -2.34 8.83 10.01
CA THR A 187 -3.19 8.82 11.20
C THR A 187 -4.35 9.81 11.07
N ASN A 188 -4.08 11.02 10.59
CA ASN A 188 -5.09 12.06 10.40
C ASN A 188 -6.04 11.72 9.24
N ALA A 189 -5.50 11.21 8.12
CA ALA A 189 -6.32 10.80 6.98
C ALA A 189 -7.28 9.65 7.35
N LEU A 190 -6.81 8.68 8.14
CA LEU A 190 -7.64 7.57 8.62
C LEU A 190 -8.66 8.00 9.66
N ALA A 191 -8.34 8.97 10.52
CA ALA A 191 -9.29 9.55 11.48
C ALA A 191 -10.45 10.26 10.76
N VAL A 192 -10.16 10.98 9.68
CA VAL A 192 -11.19 11.59 8.82
C VAL A 192 -11.93 10.52 8.02
N PHE A 193 -11.24 9.52 7.49
CA PHE A 193 -11.86 8.42 6.75
C PHE A 193 -12.86 7.61 7.61
N ASN A 194 -12.54 7.39 8.90
CA ASN A 194 -13.44 6.76 9.86
C ASN A 194 -14.75 7.54 10.09
N SER A 195 -14.75 8.88 9.91
CA SER A 195 -15.97 9.68 10.05
C SER A 195 -16.86 9.66 8.80
N VAL A 196 -16.38 9.15 7.66
CA VAL A 196 -17.08 9.14 6.37
C VAL A 196 -17.27 7.75 5.75
N TRP A 197 -17.06 6.66 6.50
CA TRP A 197 -17.09 5.24 6.06
C TRP A 197 -18.41 4.74 5.40
N GLN A 198 -19.38 5.60 5.13
CA GLN A 198 -20.73 5.23 4.68
C GLN A 198 -20.82 4.72 3.23
N GLU A 199 -19.73 4.76 2.44
CA GLU A 199 -19.76 4.35 1.02
C GLU A 199 -18.75 3.22 0.73
N GLN A 200 -19.24 2.08 0.21
CA GLN A 200 -18.44 0.88 -0.07
C GLN A 200 -17.74 0.93 -1.44
N GLN A 201 -16.90 1.93 -1.66
CA GLN A 201 -16.13 2.04 -2.91
C GLN A 201 -14.77 1.34 -2.83
N THR A 202 -14.29 0.77 -3.95
CA THR A 202 -13.01 0.03 -4.02
C THR A 202 -11.82 0.80 -3.44
N SER A 203 -11.75 2.10 -3.68
CA SER A 203 -10.70 2.98 -3.15
C SER A 203 -10.69 3.13 -1.63
N ASN A 204 -11.85 3.00 -0.99
CA ASN A 204 -12.00 3.06 0.45
C ASN A 204 -11.37 1.79 1.07
N TYR A 205 -11.61 0.64 0.44
CA TYR A 205 -10.98 -0.62 0.82
C TYR A 205 -9.48 -0.65 0.52
N LEU A 206 -9.03 0.00 -0.54
CA LEU A 206 -7.61 0.15 -0.83
C LEU A 206 -6.89 0.94 0.27
N LEU A 207 -7.43 2.10 0.68
CA LEU A 207 -6.87 2.87 1.80
C LEU A 207 -6.84 2.06 3.09
N LEU A 208 -7.93 1.34 3.38
CA LEU A 208 -8.03 0.49 4.56
C LEU A 208 -6.98 -0.63 4.52
N SER A 209 -6.85 -1.31 3.39
CA SER A 209 -5.87 -2.39 3.17
C SER A 209 -4.44 -1.88 3.35
N TYR A 210 -4.12 -0.72 2.78
CA TYR A 210 -2.83 -0.07 2.98
C TYR A 210 -2.56 0.22 4.45
N GLY A 211 -3.55 0.80 5.15
CA GLY A 211 -3.43 1.09 6.57
C GLY A 211 -3.16 -0.17 7.41
N MET A 212 -3.67 -1.33 7.00
CA MET A 212 -3.49 -2.61 7.71
C MET A 212 -2.07 -3.17 7.55
N VAL A 213 -1.39 -2.88 6.44
CA VAL A 213 -0.01 -3.32 6.18
C VAL A 213 1.03 -2.21 6.35
N TYR A 214 0.60 -1.01 6.72
CA TYR A 214 1.47 0.16 6.86
C TYR A 214 2.51 -0.04 7.95
N VAL A 215 3.70 0.56 7.83
CA VAL A 215 4.82 0.37 8.77
C VAL A 215 4.53 0.89 10.19
N ASP A 216 3.77 1.98 10.34
CA ASP A 216 3.46 2.57 11.64
C ASP A 216 2.37 1.80 12.39
N ARG A 217 2.67 1.40 13.63
CA ARG A 217 1.75 0.61 14.46
C ARG A 217 0.47 1.37 14.80
N THR A 218 0.55 2.66 15.09
CA THR A 218 -0.62 3.48 15.47
C THR A 218 -1.63 3.52 14.33
N THR A 219 -1.13 3.68 13.10
CA THR A 219 -1.93 3.63 11.87
C THR A 219 -2.66 2.29 11.74
N ARG A 220 -1.94 1.17 11.91
CA ARG A 220 -2.54 -0.18 11.91
C ARG A 220 -3.61 -0.35 13.00
N THR A 221 -3.40 0.20 14.19
CA THR A 221 -4.40 0.16 15.26
C THR A 221 -5.67 0.93 14.89
N ILE A 222 -5.55 2.13 14.33
CA ILE A 222 -6.71 2.94 13.91
C ILE A 222 -7.56 2.22 12.85
N VAL A 223 -6.93 1.60 11.84
CA VAL A 223 -7.69 0.83 10.84
C VAL A 223 -8.35 -0.41 11.44
N SER A 224 -7.73 -1.06 12.43
CA SER A 224 -8.38 -2.18 13.10
C SER A 224 -9.62 -1.74 13.88
N GLU A 225 -9.58 -0.58 14.54
CA GLU A 225 -10.74 -0.02 15.24
C GLU A 225 -11.88 0.35 14.26
N LEU A 226 -11.54 0.93 13.11
CA LEU A 226 -12.50 1.17 12.02
C LEU A 226 -13.10 -0.15 11.53
N TRP A 227 -12.29 -1.17 11.30
CA TRP A 227 -12.79 -2.47 10.85
C TRP A 227 -13.75 -3.12 11.86
N ILE A 228 -13.44 -3.03 13.16
CA ILE A 228 -14.31 -3.50 14.25
C ILE A 228 -15.64 -2.76 14.23
N LYS A 229 -15.60 -1.42 14.21
CA LYS A 229 -16.80 -0.58 14.18
C LYS A 229 -17.68 -0.89 12.96
N ALA A 230 -17.09 -0.88 11.77
CA ALA A 230 -17.79 -1.13 10.52
C ALA A 230 -18.37 -2.55 10.42
N THR A 231 -17.71 -3.54 11.02
CA THR A 231 -18.22 -4.91 11.12
C THR A 231 -19.45 -4.97 12.04
N ASN A 232 -19.39 -4.31 13.20
CA ASN A 232 -20.54 -4.22 14.11
C ASN A 232 -21.73 -3.48 13.51
N GLU A 233 -21.47 -2.45 12.70
CA GLU A 233 -22.49 -1.66 12.01
C GLU A 233 -23.03 -2.34 10.73
N GLY A 234 -22.45 -3.46 10.31
CA GLY A 234 -22.85 -4.18 9.09
C GLY A 234 -22.49 -3.46 7.79
N THR A 235 -21.58 -2.49 7.84
CA THR A 235 -21.17 -1.67 6.68
C THR A 235 -19.87 -2.15 6.03
N MET A 236 -19.16 -3.10 6.65
CA MET A 236 -17.92 -3.68 6.14
C MET A 236 -18.19 -4.75 5.08
N ASN A 237 -17.59 -4.60 3.89
CA ASN A 237 -17.50 -5.67 2.89
C ASN A 237 -16.18 -6.43 3.07
N HIS A 238 -16.23 -7.53 3.83
CA HIS A 238 -15.04 -8.35 4.12
C HIS A 238 -14.47 -9.03 2.89
N GLN A 239 -15.31 -9.38 1.90
CA GLN A 239 -14.85 -9.99 0.66
C GLN A 239 -13.97 -9.00 -0.10
N LEU A 240 -14.47 -7.80 -0.40
CA LEU A 240 -13.74 -6.76 -1.14
C LEU A 240 -12.45 -6.34 -0.42
N LEU A 241 -12.49 -6.23 0.91
CA LEU A 241 -11.28 -6.01 1.70
C LEU A 241 -10.25 -7.13 1.51
N GLY A 242 -10.70 -8.39 1.53
CA GLY A 242 -9.86 -9.56 1.28
C GLY A 242 -9.26 -9.54 -0.12
N GLU A 243 -10.06 -9.29 -1.16
CA GLU A 243 -9.59 -9.21 -2.55
C GLU A 243 -8.50 -8.14 -2.69
N THR A 244 -8.73 -6.99 -2.07
CA THR A 244 -7.80 -5.85 -2.11
C THR A 244 -6.49 -6.18 -1.40
N LEU A 245 -6.53 -6.75 -0.20
CA LEU A 245 -5.33 -7.21 0.52
C LEU A 245 -4.59 -8.30 -0.25
N GLY A 246 -5.30 -9.25 -0.85
CA GLY A 246 -4.70 -10.33 -1.63
C GLY A 246 -3.93 -9.79 -2.84
N LYS A 247 -4.51 -8.83 -3.57
CA LYS A 247 -3.85 -8.11 -4.66
C LYS A 247 -2.62 -7.31 -4.18
N LEU A 248 -2.62 -6.79 -2.94
CA LEU A 248 -1.46 -6.07 -2.39
C LEU A 248 -0.30 -7.02 -2.11
N GLU A 249 -0.61 -8.16 -1.48
CA GLU A 249 0.36 -9.19 -1.14
C GLU A 249 0.82 -9.99 -2.37
N HIS A 250 0.00 -10.08 -3.42
CA HIS A 250 0.44 -10.57 -4.75
C HIS A 250 1.64 -9.78 -5.27
N ASN A 251 1.69 -8.47 -4.98
CA ASN A 251 2.79 -7.62 -5.38
C ASN A 251 3.87 -7.49 -4.29
N GLU A 252 3.80 -8.27 -3.21
CA GLU A 252 4.70 -8.21 -2.04
C GLU A 252 4.91 -6.77 -1.52
N TYR A 253 3.83 -6.00 -1.47
CA TYR A 253 3.86 -4.57 -1.13
C TYR A 253 4.45 -4.28 0.25
N ALA A 254 4.23 -5.18 1.21
CA ALA A 254 4.72 -5.08 2.57
C ALA A 254 4.95 -6.49 3.11
N PRO A 255 5.67 -6.66 4.23
CA PRO A 255 5.77 -7.97 4.85
C PRO A 255 4.38 -8.40 5.30
N LEU A 256 3.93 -9.57 4.84
CA LEU A 256 2.71 -10.24 5.31
C LEU A 256 2.66 -10.33 6.84
N LYS A 257 3.83 -10.35 7.51
CA LYS A 257 3.94 -10.29 8.97
C LYS A 257 3.19 -9.10 9.59
N ARG A 258 3.23 -7.91 8.96
CA ARG A 258 2.55 -6.70 9.49
C ARG A 258 1.05 -6.92 9.58
N PHE A 259 0.47 -7.55 8.57
CA PHE A 259 -0.93 -7.96 8.56
C PHE A 259 -1.21 -9.04 9.61
N THR A 260 -0.43 -10.14 9.61
CA THR A 260 -0.69 -11.26 10.54
C THR A 260 -0.56 -10.86 12.01
N ASP A 261 0.39 -9.98 12.33
CA ASP A 261 0.54 -9.44 13.68
C ASP A 261 -0.69 -8.60 14.07
N LEU A 262 -1.21 -7.77 13.15
CA LEU A 262 -2.41 -6.97 13.37
C LEU A 262 -3.64 -7.84 13.65
N ILE A 263 -3.83 -8.92 12.87
CA ILE A 263 -4.94 -9.85 13.09
C ILE A 263 -4.90 -10.43 14.50
N ILE A 264 -3.73 -10.96 14.90
CA ILE A 264 -3.56 -11.58 16.21
C ILE A 264 -3.74 -10.57 17.34
N SER A 265 -3.20 -9.35 17.20
CA SER A 265 -3.19 -8.39 18.30
C SER A 265 -4.50 -7.63 18.47
N ASN A 266 -5.28 -7.45 17.40
CA ASN A 266 -6.40 -6.49 17.41
C ASN A 266 -7.70 -7.01 16.82
N MET A 267 -7.73 -8.06 16.00
CA MET A 267 -8.93 -8.39 15.20
C MET A 267 -9.50 -9.78 15.48
N LEU A 268 -8.66 -10.74 15.89
CA LEU A 268 -9.06 -12.12 16.15
C LEU A 268 -9.77 -12.26 17.51
N ASN A 269 -10.79 -13.11 17.56
CA ASN A 269 -11.49 -13.50 18.78
C ASN A 269 -12.19 -12.33 19.53
N ILE A 270 -12.69 -11.34 18.79
CA ILE A 270 -13.50 -10.24 19.34
C ILE A 270 -14.93 -10.71 19.60
N SER A 271 -15.58 -11.27 18.57
CA SER A 271 -16.90 -11.89 18.68
C SER A 271 -17.12 -12.85 17.50
N THR A 272 -18.20 -13.65 17.55
CA THR A 272 -18.58 -14.55 16.45
C THR A 272 -18.72 -13.81 15.13
N LEU A 273 -19.36 -12.63 15.13
CA LEU A 273 -19.55 -11.80 13.94
C LEU A 273 -18.19 -11.40 13.32
N HIS A 274 -17.24 -10.95 14.14
CA HIS A 274 -15.91 -10.57 13.67
C HIS A 274 -15.13 -11.76 13.13
N ASN A 275 -15.21 -12.92 13.79
CA ASN A 275 -14.54 -14.13 13.31
C ASN A 275 -15.11 -14.61 11.97
N GLN A 276 -16.43 -14.49 11.76
CA GLN A 276 -17.06 -14.76 10.46
C GLN A 276 -16.60 -13.75 9.39
N GLY A 277 -16.48 -12.47 9.76
CA GLY A 277 -15.89 -11.45 8.87
C GLY A 277 -14.44 -11.78 8.49
N LEU A 278 -13.61 -12.23 9.44
CA LEU A 278 -12.25 -12.67 9.18
C LEU A 278 -12.21 -13.93 8.28
N HIS A 279 -13.16 -14.85 8.44
CA HIS A 279 -13.26 -16.01 7.55
C HIS A 279 -13.45 -15.58 6.09
N THR A 280 -14.41 -14.69 5.83
CA THR A 280 -14.67 -14.15 4.48
C THR A 280 -13.46 -13.39 3.94
N LEU A 281 -12.84 -12.54 4.77
CA LEU A 281 -11.66 -11.78 4.40
C LEU A 281 -10.49 -12.70 4.00
N PHE A 282 -10.15 -13.67 4.84
CA PHE A 282 -9.02 -14.58 4.58
C PHE A 282 -9.26 -15.46 3.36
N SER A 283 -10.48 -15.99 3.19
CA SER A 283 -10.84 -16.79 2.03
C SER A 283 -10.60 -16.00 0.73
N SER A 284 -11.12 -14.78 0.69
CA SER A 284 -10.99 -13.89 -0.47
C SER A 284 -9.54 -13.45 -0.72
N MET A 285 -8.81 -13.12 0.35
CA MET A 285 -7.40 -12.73 0.28
C MET A 285 -6.51 -13.83 -0.30
N ILE A 286 -6.67 -15.08 0.16
CA ILE A 286 -5.86 -16.21 -0.30
C ILE A 286 -6.00 -16.40 -1.81
N VAL A 287 -7.23 -16.37 -2.34
CA VAL A 287 -7.51 -16.54 -3.78
C VAL A 287 -6.75 -15.54 -4.64
N HIS A 288 -6.62 -14.29 -4.17
CA HIS A 288 -6.01 -13.19 -4.91
C HIS A 288 -4.50 -13.04 -4.73
N MET A 289 -3.87 -13.87 -3.89
CA MET A 289 -2.40 -13.92 -3.74
C MET A 289 -1.73 -14.75 -4.85
N ASN A 290 -0.41 -14.63 -4.94
CA ASN A 290 0.44 -15.40 -5.87
C ASN A 290 0.24 -16.92 -5.74
N ASP A 291 0.40 -17.62 -6.87
CA ASP A 291 0.46 -19.09 -6.88
C ASP A 291 1.72 -19.59 -6.16
N GLU A 292 2.83 -18.86 -6.28
CA GLU A 292 4.01 -19.08 -5.45
C GLU A 292 3.80 -18.42 -4.06
N PRO A 293 3.83 -19.18 -2.95
CA PRO A 293 3.62 -18.61 -1.63
C PRO A 293 4.75 -17.66 -1.21
N ILE A 294 4.38 -16.46 -0.80
CA ILE A 294 5.33 -15.45 -0.29
C ILE A 294 5.78 -15.76 1.14
N LYS A 295 6.81 -15.04 1.60
CA LYS A 295 7.32 -15.18 2.98
C LYS A 295 6.23 -14.81 4.00
N GLY A 296 5.96 -15.73 4.92
CA GLY A 296 4.96 -15.53 5.98
C GLY A 296 3.64 -16.27 5.73
N THR A 297 3.42 -16.85 4.54
CA THR A 297 2.18 -17.56 4.21
C THR A 297 1.84 -18.67 5.21
N LYS A 298 2.83 -19.39 5.73
CA LYS A 298 2.58 -20.41 6.77
C LYS A 298 1.85 -19.81 8.00
N LYS A 299 2.27 -18.62 8.43
CA LYS A 299 1.66 -17.96 9.60
C LYS A 299 0.24 -17.49 9.28
N LEU A 300 0.01 -16.99 8.07
CA LEU A 300 -1.34 -16.68 7.57
C LEU A 300 -2.26 -17.90 7.65
N LEU A 301 -1.81 -19.07 7.18
CA LEU A 301 -2.57 -20.32 7.20
C LEU A 301 -2.82 -20.86 8.62
N GLU A 302 -1.87 -20.67 9.54
CA GLU A 302 -2.07 -21.00 10.96
C GLU A 302 -3.20 -20.16 11.60
N ILE A 303 -3.25 -18.87 11.27
CA ILE A 303 -4.33 -17.98 11.73
C ILE A 303 -5.65 -18.36 11.07
N TYR A 304 -5.65 -18.70 9.79
CA TYR A 304 -6.87 -19.12 9.10
C TYR A 304 -7.45 -20.41 9.70
N LEU A 305 -6.60 -21.37 10.07
CA LEU A 305 -7.03 -22.58 10.78
C LEU A 305 -7.68 -22.25 12.13
N GLU A 306 -7.16 -21.27 12.86
CA GLU A 306 -7.76 -20.78 14.10
C GLU A 306 -9.14 -20.15 13.85
N ILE A 307 -9.27 -19.33 12.81
CA ILE A 307 -10.56 -18.74 12.38
C ILE A 307 -11.58 -19.82 12.04
N LEU A 308 -11.20 -20.86 11.29
CA LEU A 308 -12.09 -22.00 10.98
C LEU A 308 -12.51 -22.74 12.25
N ASN A 309 -11.59 -22.92 13.20
CA ASN A 309 -11.91 -23.54 14.48
C ASN A 309 -12.90 -22.73 15.32
N LEU A 310 -12.82 -21.40 15.27
CA LEU A 310 -13.72 -20.49 15.98
C LEU A 310 -15.09 -20.37 15.30
N THR A 311 -15.14 -20.40 13.97
CA THR A 311 -16.36 -20.14 13.19
C THR A 311 -17.12 -21.41 12.80
N LYS A 312 -16.42 -22.55 12.68
CA LYS A 312 -16.93 -23.81 12.12
C LYS A 312 -17.48 -23.67 10.69
N MET A 313 -17.05 -22.63 9.97
CA MET A 313 -17.41 -22.42 8.57
C MET A 313 -16.59 -23.33 7.67
N GLU A 314 -17.15 -23.67 6.52
CA GLU A 314 -16.45 -24.42 5.48
C GLU A 314 -15.57 -23.48 4.64
N VAL A 315 -14.43 -24.01 4.19
CA VAL A 315 -13.52 -23.31 3.28
C VAL A 315 -14.16 -23.23 1.89
N PRO A 316 -14.27 -22.04 1.27
CA PRO A 316 -14.79 -21.91 -0.09
C PRO A 316 -13.96 -22.68 -1.12
N VAL A 317 -14.60 -23.16 -2.20
CA VAL A 317 -13.96 -23.98 -3.24
C VAL A 317 -12.75 -23.29 -3.88
N GLU A 318 -12.88 -22.02 -4.24
CA GLU A 318 -11.78 -21.24 -4.84
C GLU A 318 -10.57 -21.14 -3.90
N THR A 319 -10.82 -21.02 -2.60
CA THR A 319 -9.78 -21.03 -1.57
C THR A 319 -9.12 -22.41 -1.49
N LEU A 320 -9.90 -23.50 -1.55
CA LEU A 320 -9.37 -24.86 -1.57
C LEU A 320 -8.47 -25.11 -2.79
N ASP A 321 -8.83 -24.57 -3.96
CA ASP A 321 -8.02 -24.68 -5.17
C ASP A 321 -6.65 -24.01 -4.99
N LYS A 322 -6.63 -22.78 -4.48
CA LYS A 322 -5.37 -22.07 -4.15
C LYS A 322 -4.56 -22.81 -3.08
N LEU A 323 -5.21 -23.32 -2.04
CA LEU A 323 -4.56 -24.13 -1.00
C LEU A 323 -3.98 -25.43 -1.58
N GLY A 324 -4.61 -26.02 -2.59
CA GLY A 324 -4.10 -27.16 -3.34
C GLY A 324 -2.75 -26.85 -4.00
N ILE A 325 -2.65 -25.72 -4.69
CA ILE A 325 -1.39 -25.23 -5.29
C ILE A 325 -0.32 -25.05 -4.21
N TRP A 326 -0.66 -24.33 -3.13
CA TRP A 326 0.28 -24.10 -2.01
C TRP A 326 0.65 -25.38 -1.26
N GLY A 327 -0.18 -26.42 -1.31
CA GLY A 327 0.03 -27.73 -0.68
C GLY A 327 1.19 -28.53 -1.28
N GLU A 328 1.59 -28.23 -2.52
CA GLU A 328 2.77 -28.81 -3.16
C GLU A 328 4.07 -28.29 -2.55
N VAL A 329 4.04 -27.13 -1.89
CA VAL A 329 5.19 -26.57 -1.19
C VAL A 329 5.40 -27.32 0.12
N LYS A 330 6.55 -28.00 0.25
CA LYS A 330 6.90 -28.88 1.38
C LYS A 330 6.71 -28.23 2.76
N SER A 331 6.98 -26.93 2.89
CA SER A 331 6.84 -26.18 4.14
C SER A 331 5.39 -25.90 4.55
N LEU A 332 4.44 -25.93 3.60
CA LEU A 332 3.02 -25.64 3.80
C LEU A 332 2.14 -26.89 3.82
N LYS A 333 2.59 -28.00 3.22
CA LYS A 333 1.84 -29.26 3.09
C LYS A 333 1.10 -29.71 4.36
N SER A 334 1.76 -29.60 5.52
CA SER A 334 1.18 -30.01 6.81
C SER A 334 0.01 -29.12 7.26
N ILE A 335 0.11 -27.79 7.07
CA ILE A 335 -0.95 -26.86 7.48
C ILE A 335 -2.10 -26.89 6.47
N VAL A 336 -1.81 -26.95 5.18
CA VAL A 336 -2.83 -27.09 4.12
C VAL A 336 -3.68 -28.33 4.34
N LYS A 337 -3.06 -29.48 4.66
CA LYS A 337 -3.82 -30.71 4.94
C LYS A 337 -4.82 -30.52 6.08
N LYS A 338 -4.52 -29.69 7.09
CA LYS A 338 -5.44 -29.42 8.21
C LYS A 338 -6.58 -28.47 7.84
N LEU A 339 -6.39 -27.64 6.81
CA LEU A 339 -7.39 -26.70 6.32
C LEU A 339 -8.38 -27.37 5.36
N CYS A 340 -7.94 -28.40 4.63
CA CYS A 340 -8.76 -29.14 3.67
C CYS A 340 -9.42 -30.41 4.25
N LEU A 341 -9.32 -30.62 5.57
CA LEU A 341 -9.97 -31.71 6.32
C LEU A 341 -11.07 -31.12 7.20
#